data_AF-K1S6I7-F1
#
_entry.id   AF-K1S6I7-F1
#
_cell.length_a   1.000
_cell.length_b   1.000
_cell.length_c   1.000
_cell.angle_alpha   90.00
_cell.angle_beta   90.00
_cell.angle_gamma   90.00
#
_symmetry.space_group_name_H-M   'P 1'
#
loop_
_entity.id
_entity.type
_entity.pdbx_description
1 polymer ?
#
loop_
_entity_poly.entity_id
_entity_poly.type
_entity_poly.pdbx_seq_one_letter_code
_entity_poly.pdbx_strand_id
1 'polypeptide(L)'
;VNSSTLLTVGTAGNKTSHKDNPITLCDTFYRVGGADETPGKATTCVIINSSDVIGDNFWVWRADHGKGVAWTKNTADHGVIINGDNVTTYGLMVEHFQKYQTMWNGNGGKCYMYQSELPYDIPNQSSWNASGSYGYTDYKVADNVTSHEGYGIGIYSCYQAGTCFLKSAIECPDTPNVKFTNVCTYSLSGNGGIDYAINNSGYAVMANGEMCKVMSYNNGNAAQDKT
;
A
#
# COMPACT_ATOMS: atom_id res chain seq x y z
N VAL A 1 -16.87 15.52 -8.71
CA VAL A 1 -15.75 16.45 -8.38
C VAL A 1 -14.56 15.60 -7.99
N ASN A 2 -13.33 16.00 -8.36
CA ASN A 2 -12.11 15.29 -7.98
C ASN A 2 -11.26 16.19 -7.08
N SER A 3 -10.95 15.73 -5.87
CA SER A 3 -9.98 16.39 -5.00
C SER A 3 -8.56 15.98 -5.41
N SER A 4 -7.61 16.91 -5.42
CA SER A 4 -6.20 16.54 -5.59
C SER A 4 -5.73 15.70 -4.40
N THR A 5 -6.09 16.12 -3.19
CA THR A 5 -5.77 15.42 -1.94
C THR A 5 -6.89 15.58 -0.92
N LEU A 6 -7.16 14.55 -0.08
CA LEU A 6 -8.14 14.67 1.02
C LEU A 6 -7.48 15.21 2.30
N LEU A 7 -6.31 14.69 2.67
CA LEU A 7 -5.50 15.21 3.78
C LEU A 7 -4.05 15.43 3.37
N THR A 8 -3.49 16.58 3.75
CA THR A 8 -2.06 16.83 3.71
C THR A 8 -1.56 17.22 5.10
N VAL A 9 -0.60 16.46 5.64
CA VAL A 9 0.03 16.74 6.93
C VAL A 9 1.40 17.38 6.69
N GLY A 10 1.51 18.67 7.04
CA GLY A 10 2.74 19.42 6.86
C GLY A 10 3.02 19.86 5.42
N THR A 11 4.07 20.65 5.26
CA THR A 11 4.45 21.25 3.97
C THR A 11 5.46 20.38 3.23
N ALA A 12 5.26 20.17 1.93
CA ALA A 12 6.18 19.41 1.09
C ALA A 12 7.62 19.96 1.16
N GLY A 13 8.60 19.07 1.23
CA GLY A 13 10.02 19.41 1.32
C GLY A 13 10.50 19.89 2.70
N ASN A 14 9.59 20.12 3.66
CA ASN A 14 9.98 20.43 5.03
C ASN A 14 10.47 19.16 5.73
N LYS A 15 11.67 19.21 6.32
CA LYS A 15 12.33 18.12 7.03
C LYS A 15 12.53 18.40 8.53
N THR A 16 11.83 19.40 9.06
CA THR A 16 11.86 19.72 10.49
C THR A 16 11.39 18.51 11.30
N SER A 17 12.17 18.15 12.32
CA SER A 17 11.79 17.09 13.25
C SER A 17 10.80 17.60 14.29
N HIS A 18 9.81 16.77 14.60
CA HIS A 18 8.78 16.96 15.61
C HIS A 18 8.80 15.85 16.67
N LYS A 19 9.90 15.11 16.80
CA LYS A 19 10.01 13.93 17.69
C LYS A 19 9.57 14.16 19.14
N ASP A 20 9.75 15.37 19.68
CA ASP A 20 9.43 15.70 21.07
C ASP A 20 7.95 16.06 21.28
N ASN A 21 7.22 16.32 20.17
CA ASN A 21 5.78 16.59 20.16
C ASN A 21 5.20 16.30 18.77
N PRO A 22 5.06 15.02 18.39
CA PRO A 22 4.68 14.64 17.04
C PRO A 22 3.21 14.92 16.76
N ILE A 23 2.88 15.09 15.47
CA ILE A 23 1.48 15.04 15.03
C ILE A 23 1.03 13.58 15.07
N THR A 24 -0.14 13.32 15.67
CA THR A 24 -0.75 11.99 15.70
C THR A 24 -2.06 11.98 14.93
N LEU A 25 -2.20 11.04 13.99
CA LEU A 25 -3.44 10.69 13.32
C LEU A 25 -3.98 9.42 13.98
N CYS A 26 -4.98 9.55 14.85
CA CYS A 26 -5.59 8.44 15.56
C CYS A 26 -7.05 8.28 15.12
N ASP A 27 -7.47 7.05 14.80
CA ASP A 27 -8.83 6.72 14.36
C ASP A 27 -9.31 7.60 13.19
N THR A 28 -8.45 7.78 12.18
CA THR A 28 -8.79 8.57 11.00
C THR A 28 -9.11 7.68 9.80
N PHE A 29 -10.22 7.96 9.13
CA PHE A 29 -10.77 7.12 8.06
C PHE A 29 -11.08 7.93 6.81
N TYR A 30 -10.63 7.45 5.66
CA TYR A 30 -10.74 8.14 4.38
C TYR A 30 -11.44 7.24 3.38
N ARG A 31 -12.53 7.72 2.80
CA ARG A 31 -13.35 6.96 1.86
C ARG A 31 -13.46 7.67 0.52
N VAL A 32 -13.26 6.93 -0.57
CA VAL A 32 -13.51 7.41 -1.94
C VAL A 32 -14.64 6.60 -2.59
N GLY A 33 -15.85 7.18 -2.60
CA GLY A 33 -17.04 6.56 -3.20
C GLY A 33 -17.86 5.69 -2.25
N GLY A 34 -18.80 4.91 -2.79
CA GLY A 34 -19.59 3.90 -2.08
C GLY A 34 -20.91 4.39 -1.47
N ALA A 35 -21.00 5.66 -1.06
CA ALA A 35 -22.18 6.18 -0.36
C ALA A 35 -23.36 6.57 -1.28
N ASP A 36 -23.08 7.24 -2.40
CA ASP A 36 -24.08 7.88 -3.25
C ASP A 36 -23.86 7.59 -4.74
N GLU A 37 -24.88 7.85 -5.56
CA GLU A 37 -24.79 7.68 -7.02
C GLU A 37 -23.76 8.61 -7.68
N THR A 38 -23.51 9.78 -7.06
CA THR A 38 -22.46 10.69 -7.51
C THR A 38 -21.10 10.18 -7.01
N PRO A 39 -20.20 9.74 -7.90
CA PRO A 39 -18.94 9.16 -7.45
C PRO A 39 -18.02 10.20 -6.81
N GLY A 40 -17.54 9.90 -5.61
CA GLY A 40 -16.41 10.60 -5.00
C GLY A 40 -15.11 10.20 -5.68
N LYS A 41 -14.21 11.16 -5.92
CA LYS A 41 -12.91 10.95 -6.58
C LYS A 41 -11.82 11.72 -5.85
N ALA A 42 -10.63 11.13 -5.74
CA ALA A 42 -9.46 11.80 -5.19
C ALA A 42 -8.20 11.32 -5.91
N THR A 43 -7.27 12.20 -6.30
CA THR A 43 -6.02 11.74 -6.91
C THR A 43 -5.15 11.02 -5.87
N THR A 44 -4.96 11.60 -4.69
CA THR A 44 -4.29 10.95 -3.55
C THR A 44 -5.15 11.12 -2.30
N CYS A 45 -5.37 10.09 -1.48
CA CYS A 45 -6.14 10.29 -0.26
C CYS A 45 -5.34 11.07 0.79
N VAL A 46 -4.16 10.58 1.17
CA VAL A 46 -3.37 11.16 2.26
C VAL A 46 -1.92 11.39 1.83
N ILE A 47 -1.40 12.58 2.12
CA ILE A 47 0.01 12.93 1.99
C ILE A 47 0.55 13.32 3.35
N ILE A 48 1.59 12.62 3.82
CA ILE A 48 2.28 12.89 5.08
C ILE A 48 3.66 13.47 4.79
N ASN A 49 3.79 14.79 4.84
CA ASN A 49 5.06 15.48 4.62
C ASN A 49 5.87 15.69 5.90
N SER A 50 5.20 15.94 7.03
CA SER A 50 5.88 16.15 8.31
C SER A 50 6.60 14.89 8.78
N SER A 51 7.83 15.06 9.25
CA SER A 51 8.58 14.01 9.95
C SER A 51 7.97 13.71 11.31
N ASP A 52 8.28 12.52 11.83
CA ASP A 52 7.92 12.02 13.16
C ASP A 52 6.39 11.83 13.39
N VAL A 53 5.57 11.91 12.33
CA VAL A 53 4.12 11.66 12.43
C VAL A 53 3.85 10.24 12.92
N ILE A 54 2.86 10.11 13.81
CA ILE A 54 2.35 8.83 14.29
C ILE A 54 0.97 8.60 13.67
N GLY A 55 0.79 7.50 12.94
CA GLY A 55 -0.52 6.98 12.56
C GLY A 55 -0.92 5.82 13.48
N ASP A 56 -2.13 5.84 14.02
CA ASP A 56 -2.66 4.79 14.89
C ASP A 56 -4.11 4.49 14.51
N ASN A 57 -4.39 3.26 14.08
CA ASN A 57 -5.68 2.83 13.54
C ASN A 57 -6.14 3.73 12.38
N PHE A 58 -5.48 3.60 11.24
CA PHE A 58 -5.59 4.51 10.11
C PHE A 58 -6.01 3.74 8.86
N TRP A 59 -7.25 3.97 8.39
CA TRP A 59 -7.83 3.27 7.24
C TRP A 59 -8.10 4.21 6.07
N VAL A 60 -7.59 3.83 4.90
CA VAL A 60 -7.70 4.59 3.64
C VAL A 60 -8.28 3.67 2.57
N TRP A 61 -9.52 3.92 2.16
CA TRP A 61 -10.29 2.97 1.38
C TRP A 61 -10.88 3.62 0.14
N ARG A 62 -10.44 3.18 -1.05
CA ARG A 62 -11.21 3.39 -2.28
C ARG A 62 -12.32 2.36 -2.30
N ALA A 63 -13.57 2.80 -2.40
CA ALA A 63 -14.69 1.89 -2.28
C ALA A 63 -14.67 0.78 -3.34
N ASP A 64 -14.73 -0.48 -2.92
CA ASP A 64 -14.91 -1.66 -3.78
C ASP A 64 -16.40 -2.03 -3.96
N HIS A 65 -17.28 -1.50 -3.10
CA HIS A 65 -18.72 -1.74 -3.14
C HIS A 65 -19.56 -0.51 -2.79
N GLY A 66 -20.87 -0.63 -3.03
CA GLY A 66 -21.84 0.44 -2.79
C GLY A 66 -22.19 1.23 -4.07
N LYS A 67 -22.79 2.40 -3.89
CA LYS A 67 -23.24 3.24 -5.00
C LYS A 67 -22.08 4.02 -5.62
N GLY A 68 -22.18 4.27 -6.93
CA GLY A 68 -21.17 5.07 -7.64
C GLY A 68 -19.77 4.42 -7.69
N VAL A 69 -19.67 3.10 -7.52
CA VAL A 69 -18.39 2.36 -7.56
C VAL A 69 -18.19 1.65 -8.89
N ALA A 70 -17.00 1.83 -9.46
CA ALA A 70 -16.43 1.11 -10.60
C ALA A 70 -15.09 1.75 -10.97
N TRP A 71 -14.29 1.08 -11.79
CA TRP A 71 -12.96 1.51 -12.23
C TRP A 71 -12.90 2.96 -12.73
N THR A 72 -13.94 3.42 -13.43
CA THR A 72 -14.02 4.77 -14.01
C THR A 72 -14.91 5.73 -13.22
N LYS A 73 -15.55 5.26 -12.14
CA LYS A 73 -16.50 6.04 -11.33
C LYS A 73 -15.82 6.67 -10.12
N ASN A 74 -15.41 5.91 -9.11
CA ASN A 74 -14.76 6.42 -7.90
C ASN A 74 -13.23 6.36 -8.03
N THR A 75 -12.72 7.02 -9.08
CA THR A 75 -11.29 6.98 -9.41
C THR A 75 -10.43 7.53 -8.27
N ALA A 76 -9.40 6.77 -7.89
CA ALA A 76 -8.35 7.24 -7.01
C ALA A 76 -7.01 6.56 -7.29
N ASP A 77 -5.99 7.37 -7.56
CA ASP A 77 -4.68 6.85 -7.96
C ASP A 77 -3.91 6.29 -6.76
N HIS A 78 -3.83 7.05 -5.66
CA HIS A 78 -2.96 6.71 -4.53
C HIS A 78 -3.68 6.77 -3.19
N GLY A 79 -3.41 5.79 -2.32
CA GLY A 79 -3.91 5.79 -0.95
C GLY A 79 -3.12 6.76 -0.08
N VAL A 80 -1.91 6.36 0.31
CA VAL A 80 -1.04 7.13 1.21
C VAL A 80 0.34 7.36 0.59
N ILE A 81 0.79 8.61 0.61
CA ILE A 81 2.17 8.99 0.27
C ILE A 81 2.85 9.55 1.51
N ILE A 82 3.93 8.92 1.96
CA ILE A 82 4.66 9.28 3.17
C ILE A 82 6.04 9.84 2.79
N ASN A 83 6.20 11.16 2.88
CA ASN A 83 7.43 11.88 2.56
C ASN A 83 8.25 12.26 3.80
N GLY A 84 7.61 12.35 4.97
CA GLY A 84 8.26 12.65 6.24
C GLY A 84 9.18 11.53 6.70
N ASP A 85 10.29 11.91 7.33
CA ASP A 85 11.21 10.93 7.94
C ASP A 85 10.69 10.50 9.32
N ASN A 86 11.07 9.32 9.80
CA ASN A 86 10.69 8.75 11.09
C ASN A 86 9.18 8.63 11.35
N VAL A 87 8.35 8.60 10.30
CA VAL A 87 6.92 8.33 10.43
C VAL A 87 6.73 6.91 10.98
N THR A 88 5.84 6.75 11.96
CA THR A 88 5.50 5.45 12.53
C THR A 88 4.01 5.20 12.37
N THR A 89 3.63 4.01 11.90
CA THR A 89 2.23 3.60 11.80
C THR A 89 1.96 2.35 12.62
N TYR A 90 0.81 2.32 13.30
CA TYR A 90 0.26 1.18 14.02
C TYR A 90 -1.13 0.88 13.45
N GLY A 91 -1.31 -0.29 12.84
CA GLY A 91 -2.56 -0.64 12.17
C GLY A 91 -2.87 0.30 11.00
N LEU A 92 -2.07 0.20 9.93
CA LEU A 92 -2.31 0.92 8.69
C LEU A 92 -3.06 0.01 7.70
N MET A 93 -4.23 0.46 7.24
CA MET A 93 -5.03 -0.24 6.24
C MET A 93 -5.21 0.64 5.00
N VAL A 94 -4.84 0.17 3.82
CA VAL A 94 -4.93 0.96 2.58
C VAL A 94 -5.40 0.08 1.43
N GLU A 95 -6.55 0.38 0.82
CA GLU A 95 -7.21 -0.61 -0.05
C GLU A 95 -7.78 -0.04 -1.36
N HIS A 96 -7.70 -0.89 -2.39
CA HIS A 96 -8.29 -0.80 -3.72
C HIS A 96 -7.93 0.40 -4.60
N PHE A 97 -6.80 1.08 -4.36
CA PHE A 97 -6.34 2.20 -5.19
C PHE A 97 -5.87 1.75 -6.58
N GLN A 98 -5.99 2.64 -7.58
CA GLN A 98 -5.70 2.32 -8.99
C GLN A 98 -4.22 2.30 -9.33
N LYS A 99 -3.37 2.85 -8.46
CA LYS A 99 -1.91 2.80 -8.56
C LYS A 99 -1.33 2.32 -7.23
N TYR A 100 -0.23 2.90 -6.77
CA TYR A 100 0.39 2.54 -5.49
C TYR A 100 -0.55 2.83 -4.32
N GLN A 101 -0.78 1.82 -3.49
CA GLN A 101 -1.63 1.93 -2.30
C GLN A 101 -0.88 2.74 -1.26
N THR A 102 0.37 2.35 -0.99
CA THR A 102 1.30 3.05 -0.11
C THR A 102 2.62 3.34 -0.81
N MET A 103 3.00 4.61 -0.88
CA MET A 103 4.34 5.07 -1.28
C MET A 103 5.09 5.63 -0.07
N TRP A 104 6.20 5.02 0.28
CA TRP A 104 7.05 5.45 1.39
C TRP A 104 8.37 6.03 0.90
N ASN A 105 8.50 7.36 0.99
CA ASN A 105 9.64 8.13 0.49
C ASN A 105 10.59 8.59 1.61
N GLY A 106 10.12 8.61 2.87
CA GLY A 106 10.92 9.01 4.03
C GLY A 106 11.79 7.91 4.63
N ASN A 107 12.93 8.29 5.22
CA ASN A 107 13.82 7.40 5.97
C ASN A 107 13.31 7.15 7.39
N GLY A 108 13.80 6.08 8.02
CA GLY A 108 13.49 5.75 9.42
C GLY A 108 12.03 5.33 9.65
N GLY A 109 11.27 5.10 8.58
CA GLY A 109 9.86 4.74 8.67
C GLY A 109 9.64 3.39 9.33
N LYS A 110 8.60 3.27 10.15
CA LYS A 110 8.22 2.02 10.83
C LYS A 110 6.74 1.74 10.65
N CYS A 111 6.40 0.58 10.12
CA CYS A 111 5.01 0.14 9.96
C CYS A 111 4.77 -1.12 10.79
N TYR A 112 3.95 -1.01 11.82
CA TYR A 112 3.52 -2.11 12.68
C TYR A 112 2.08 -2.47 12.34
N MET A 113 1.89 -3.66 11.78
CA MET A 113 0.65 -4.10 11.16
C MET A 113 0.28 -3.25 9.94
N TYR A 114 0.26 -3.90 8.78
CA TYR A 114 -0.29 -3.36 7.55
C TYR A 114 -1.26 -4.36 6.93
N GLN A 115 -2.40 -3.89 6.46
CA GLN A 115 -3.29 -4.67 5.64
C GLN A 115 -3.65 -3.91 4.36
N SER A 116 -3.71 -4.62 3.25
CA SER A 116 -4.16 -4.09 1.98
C SER A 116 -4.81 -5.16 1.11
N GLU A 117 -5.74 -4.70 0.27
CA GLU A 117 -6.33 -5.44 -0.82
C GLU A 117 -6.20 -4.67 -2.13
N LEU A 118 -5.68 -5.33 -3.15
CA LEU A 118 -5.55 -4.78 -4.50
C LEU A 118 -6.94 -4.48 -5.11
N PRO A 119 -7.07 -3.54 -6.07
CA PRO A 119 -8.37 -3.20 -6.64
C PRO A 119 -9.01 -4.38 -7.35
N TYR A 120 -10.27 -4.65 -7.03
CA TYR A 120 -11.00 -5.78 -7.58
C TYR A 120 -11.47 -5.54 -9.01
N ASP A 121 -11.70 -4.27 -9.34
CA ASP A 121 -12.43 -3.83 -10.51
C ASP A 121 -11.53 -3.44 -11.69
N ILE A 122 -10.26 -3.87 -11.67
CA ILE A 122 -9.33 -3.70 -12.80
C ILE A 122 -9.92 -4.38 -14.04
N PRO A 123 -10.13 -3.67 -15.17
CA PRO A 123 -10.80 -4.25 -16.33
C PRO A 123 -9.89 -5.21 -17.13
N ASN A 124 -8.58 -5.01 -17.10
CA ASN A 124 -7.56 -5.87 -17.73
C ASN A 124 -6.14 -5.45 -17.29
N GLN A 125 -5.16 -6.34 -17.47
CA GLN A 125 -3.77 -6.08 -17.08
C GLN A 125 -3.19 -4.78 -17.65
N SER A 126 -3.42 -4.47 -18.93
CA SER A 126 -2.79 -3.30 -19.58
C SER A 126 -3.30 -1.97 -19.04
N SER A 127 -4.48 -1.95 -18.41
CA SER A 127 -5.00 -0.77 -17.71
C SER A 127 -4.36 -0.51 -16.34
N TRP A 128 -3.60 -1.49 -15.81
CA TRP A 128 -3.05 -1.48 -14.46
C TRP A 128 -1.61 -2.00 -14.46
N ASN A 129 -0.71 -1.22 -15.06
CA ASN A 129 0.73 -1.52 -15.06
C ASN A 129 1.51 -0.26 -14.68
N ALA A 130 2.46 -0.41 -13.74
CA ALA A 130 3.50 0.58 -13.51
C ALA A 130 4.53 0.58 -14.64
N SER A 131 5.30 1.66 -14.79
CA SER A 131 6.35 1.74 -15.80
C SER A 131 7.40 0.64 -15.59
N GLY A 132 7.61 -0.22 -16.59
CA GLY A 132 8.61 -1.30 -16.53
C GLY A 132 8.21 -2.53 -15.70
N SER A 133 6.96 -2.59 -15.23
CA SER A 133 6.41 -3.71 -14.45
C SER A 133 4.98 -4.01 -14.87
N TYR A 134 4.37 -5.04 -14.27
CA TYR A 134 2.94 -5.31 -14.37
C TYR A 134 2.29 -5.26 -12.99
N GLY A 135 1.13 -4.64 -12.92
CA GLY A 135 0.55 -4.18 -11.67
C GLY A 135 1.28 -2.95 -11.11
N TYR A 136 0.60 -2.25 -10.21
CA TYR A 136 1.25 -1.30 -9.31
C TYR A 136 1.48 -2.00 -7.99
N THR A 137 2.73 -2.04 -7.54
CA THR A 137 3.10 -2.55 -6.22
C THR A 137 2.25 -1.91 -5.13
N ASP A 138 1.84 -2.71 -4.17
CA ASP A 138 0.97 -2.26 -3.10
C ASP A 138 1.72 -1.32 -2.14
N TYR A 139 2.82 -1.82 -1.59
CA TYR A 139 3.67 -1.13 -0.64
C TYR A 139 5.05 -0.88 -1.25
N LYS A 140 5.27 0.34 -1.74
CA LYS A 140 6.54 0.73 -2.37
C LYS A 140 7.34 1.61 -1.42
N VAL A 141 8.49 1.11 -0.99
CA VAL A 141 9.55 1.93 -0.39
C VAL A 141 10.42 2.48 -1.52
N ALA A 142 10.59 3.80 -1.57
CA ALA A 142 11.34 4.46 -2.64
C ALA A 142 12.81 4.04 -2.67
N ASP A 143 13.41 4.02 -3.86
CA ASP A 143 14.74 3.45 -4.10
C ASP A 143 15.86 4.18 -3.33
N ASN A 144 15.64 5.45 -3.01
CA ASN A 144 16.59 6.29 -2.26
C ASN A 144 16.43 6.18 -0.73
N VAL A 145 15.48 5.39 -0.22
CA VAL A 145 15.32 5.17 1.22
C VAL A 145 16.45 4.26 1.70
N THR A 146 17.09 4.67 2.78
CA THR A 146 18.23 3.96 3.38
C THR A 146 17.88 3.27 4.69
N SER A 147 16.68 3.50 5.25
CA SER A 147 16.19 2.82 6.45
C SER A 147 14.67 2.76 6.48
N HIS A 148 14.12 1.56 6.73
CA HIS A 148 12.69 1.31 6.84
C HIS A 148 12.45 -0.03 7.54
N GLU A 149 11.43 -0.14 8.38
CA GLU A 149 11.07 -1.39 9.05
C GLU A 149 9.56 -1.68 8.94
N GLY A 150 9.20 -2.84 8.40
CA GLY A 150 7.81 -3.33 8.37
C GLY A 150 7.63 -4.59 9.21
N TYR A 151 6.54 -4.67 9.98
CA TYR A 151 6.22 -5.80 10.85
C TYR A 151 4.77 -6.23 10.67
N GLY A 152 4.53 -7.47 10.28
CA GLY A 152 3.17 -8.00 10.12
C GLY A 152 2.44 -7.33 8.94
N ILE A 153 2.88 -7.61 7.72
CA ILE A 153 2.36 -6.99 6.50
C ILE A 153 1.51 -8.01 5.75
N GLY A 154 0.23 -7.72 5.49
CA GLY A 154 -0.68 -8.57 4.71
C GLY A 154 -1.17 -7.86 3.46
N ILE A 155 -0.98 -8.46 2.28
CA ILE A 155 -1.42 -7.88 1.00
C ILE A 155 -2.16 -8.94 0.18
N TYR A 156 -3.40 -8.67 -0.20
CA TYR A 156 -4.27 -9.69 -0.82
C TYR A 156 -4.72 -9.30 -2.23
N SER A 157 -4.82 -10.29 -3.11
CA SER A 157 -5.46 -10.14 -4.42
C SER A 157 -6.87 -10.72 -4.40
N CYS A 158 -7.83 -10.00 -4.99
CA CYS A 158 -9.19 -10.47 -5.18
C CYS A 158 -9.75 -9.88 -6.48
N TYR A 159 -9.06 -10.10 -7.60
CA TYR A 159 -9.48 -9.52 -8.87
C TYR A 159 -10.83 -10.12 -9.29
N GLN A 160 -11.82 -9.29 -9.56
CA GLN A 160 -13.20 -9.70 -9.89
C GLN A 160 -13.58 -9.33 -11.33
N ALA A 161 -13.12 -8.18 -11.84
CA ALA A 161 -13.50 -7.70 -13.17
C ALA A 161 -12.66 -8.33 -14.30
N GLY A 162 -11.33 -8.34 -14.16
CA GLY A 162 -10.41 -8.91 -15.13
C GLY A 162 -9.35 -9.78 -14.47
N THR A 163 -8.84 -10.78 -15.18
CA THR A 163 -7.68 -11.57 -14.73
C THR A 163 -6.43 -10.68 -14.74
N CYS A 164 -5.84 -10.47 -13.57
CA CYS A 164 -4.71 -9.57 -13.37
C CYS A 164 -3.61 -10.22 -12.54
N PHE A 165 -2.39 -9.72 -12.69
CA PHE A 165 -1.21 -10.17 -11.99
C PHE A 165 -0.47 -8.96 -11.44
N LEU A 166 0.07 -9.14 -10.24
CA LEU A 166 1.00 -8.21 -9.62
C LEU A 166 2.38 -8.85 -9.56
N LYS A 167 3.39 -8.17 -10.09
CA LYS A 167 4.77 -8.68 -10.05
C LYS A 167 5.27 -8.84 -8.62
N SER A 168 5.13 -7.82 -7.78
CA SER A 168 5.56 -7.89 -6.39
C SER A 168 4.66 -7.05 -5.49
N ALA A 169 4.24 -7.62 -4.36
CA ALA A 169 3.39 -6.92 -3.39
C ALA A 169 4.12 -5.80 -2.66
N ILE A 170 5.40 -6.03 -2.33
CA ILE A 170 6.29 -5.03 -1.72
C ILE A 170 7.50 -4.81 -2.63
N GLU A 171 7.85 -3.57 -2.89
CA GLU A 171 9.13 -3.22 -3.53
C GLU A 171 9.92 -2.32 -2.60
N CYS A 172 11.18 -2.65 -2.33
CA CYS A 172 12.01 -1.89 -1.41
C CYS A 172 13.52 -1.98 -1.75
N PRO A 173 14.35 -1.04 -1.28
CA PRO A 173 15.80 -1.13 -1.43
C PRO A 173 16.42 -2.35 -0.73
N ASP A 174 17.36 -3.01 -1.39
CA ASP A 174 18.20 -4.06 -0.80
C ASP A 174 19.35 -3.42 -0.02
N THR A 175 19.05 -3.00 1.21
CA THR A 175 20.06 -2.46 2.14
C THR A 175 19.93 -3.10 3.52
N PRO A 176 21.00 -3.13 4.34
CA PRO A 176 20.95 -3.70 5.69
C PRO A 176 19.92 -3.07 6.63
N ASN A 177 19.50 -1.84 6.36
CA ASN A 177 18.61 -1.06 7.23
C ASN A 177 17.16 -1.00 6.72
N VAL A 178 16.87 -1.62 5.57
CA VAL A 178 15.51 -1.84 5.07
C VAL A 178 15.14 -3.29 5.35
N LYS A 179 14.12 -3.49 6.19
CA LYS A 179 13.81 -4.79 6.78
C LYS A 179 12.30 -5.00 6.85
N PHE A 180 11.88 -6.24 6.63
CA PHE A 180 10.50 -6.66 6.87
C PHE A 180 10.48 -7.94 7.69
N THR A 181 9.51 -8.05 8.59
CA THR A 181 9.27 -9.23 9.42
C THR A 181 7.81 -9.64 9.28
N ASN A 182 7.56 -10.91 9.04
CA ASN A 182 6.22 -11.49 8.86
C ASN A 182 5.41 -10.78 7.76
N VAL A 183 5.81 -10.95 6.51
CA VAL A 183 5.05 -10.54 5.33
C VAL A 183 4.22 -11.74 4.84
N CYS A 184 2.97 -11.47 4.46
CA CYS A 184 2.04 -12.43 3.91
C CYS A 184 1.38 -11.87 2.64
N THR A 185 1.34 -12.67 1.58
CA THR A 185 0.45 -12.43 0.44
C THR A 185 -0.58 -13.55 0.31
N TYR A 186 -1.77 -13.20 -0.17
CA TYR A 186 -2.89 -14.14 -0.25
C TYR A 186 -3.72 -13.93 -1.51
N SER A 187 -4.14 -15.02 -2.16
CA SER A 187 -5.10 -14.96 -3.28
C SER A 187 -6.50 -15.33 -2.80
N LEU A 188 -7.36 -14.32 -2.71
CA LEU A 188 -8.75 -14.46 -2.26
C LEU A 188 -9.67 -14.99 -3.37
N SER A 189 -9.41 -14.70 -4.65
CA SER A 189 -10.31 -15.10 -5.75
C SER A 189 -9.73 -16.14 -6.70
N GLY A 190 -8.40 -16.26 -6.80
CA GLY A 190 -7.75 -17.12 -7.79
C GLY A 190 -7.88 -16.64 -9.25
N ASN A 191 -8.29 -15.40 -9.48
CA ASN A 191 -8.46 -14.83 -10.83
C ASN A 191 -7.21 -14.04 -11.26
N GLY A 192 -6.09 -14.77 -11.38
CA GLY A 192 -4.76 -14.21 -11.40
C GLY A 192 -4.18 -14.11 -9.98
N GLY A 193 -3.12 -13.34 -9.76
CA GLY A 193 -2.36 -13.47 -8.52
C GLY A 193 -1.26 -12.45 -8.26
N ILE A 194 -0.38 -12.84 -7.34
CA ILE A 194 0.81 -12.07 -6.93
C ILE A 194 2.00 -13.00 -7.08
N ASP A 195 3.00 -12.61 -7.86
CA ASP A 195 4.15 -13.48 -8.19
C ASP A 195 5.16 -13.53 -7.03
N TYR A 196 5.42 -12.39 -6.40
CA TYR A 196 6.37 -12.26 -5.30
C TYR A 196 5.77 -11.47 -4.13
N ALA A 197 6.08 -11.90 -2.92
CA ALA A 197 5.65 -11.20 -1.71
C ALA A 197 6.45 -9.91 -1.48
N ILE A 198 7.76 -9.94 -1.78
CA ILE A 198 8.65 -8.79 -1.61
C ILE A 198 9.82 -8.86 -2.60
N ASN A 199 10.04 -7.80 -3.38
CA ASN A 199 10.99 -7.74 -4.48
C ASN A 199 10.86 -9.01 -5.37
N ASN A 200 11.90 -9.84 -5.44
CA ASN A 200 11.92 -11.12 -6.17
C ASN A 200 11.86 -12.33 -5.20
N SER A 201 11.33 -12.15 -4.00
CA SER A 201 11.26 -13.14 -2.92
C SER A 201 9.81 -13.44 -2.51
N GLY A 202 9.62 -14.62 -1.93
CA GLY A 202 8.30 -15.22 -1.80
C GLY A 202 7.98 -16.08 -3.02
N TYR A 203 6.98 -16.94 -2.89
CA TYR A 203 6.44 -17.74 -3.97
C TYR A 203 5.08 -17.19 -4.40
N ALA A 204 4.72 -17.45 -5.65
CA ALA A 204 3.49 -16.95 -6.22
C ALA A 204 2.26 -17.51 -5.50
N VAL A 205 1.23 -16.69 -5.41
CA VAL A 205 -0.13 -17.06 -4.97
C VAL A 205 -1.10 -16.75 -6.10
N MET A 206 -1.68 -17.80 -6.68
CA MET A 206 -2.44 -17.76 -7.94
C MET A 206 -3.82 -18.39 -7.81
N ALA A 207 -3.97 -19.40 -6.95
CA ALA A 207 -5.25 -20.06 -6.71
C ALA A 207 -5.93 -19.51 -5.44
N ASN A 208 -7.26 -19.58 -5.42
CA ASN A 208 -8.05 -19.24 -4.24
C ASN A 208 -7.52 -20.04 -3.03
N GLY A 209 -7.23 -19.32 -1.95
CA GLY A 209 -6.77 -19.94 -0.72
C GLY A 209 -5.25 -20.03 -0.57
N GLU A 210 -4.48 -19.74 -1.62
CA GLU A 210 -3.02 -19.78 -1.55
C GLU A 210 -2.46 -18.61 -0.75
N MET A 211 -1.48 -18.93 0.09
CA MET A 211 -0.79 -17.98 0.96
C MET A 211 0.73 -18.13 0.79
N CYS A 212 1.43 -17.01 0.65
CA CYS A 212 2.88 -16.94 0.79
C CYS A 212 3.26 -16.28 2.09
N LYS A 213 4.21 -16.87 2.83
CA LYS A 213 4.76 -16.31 4.08
C LYS A 213 6.26 -16.06 3.93
N VAL A 214 6.67 -14.80 4.13
CA VAL A 214 8.06 -14.39 4.27
C VAL A 214 8.28 -13.95 5.72
N MET A 215 8.95 -14.79 6.50
CA MET A 215 9.16 -14.57 7.94
C MET A 215 10.11 -13.41 8.19
N SER A 216 11.15 -13.27 7.37
CA SER A 216 12.04 -12.12 7.43
C SER A 216 12.58 -11.76 6.05
N TYR A 217 12.78 -10.48 5.81
CA TYR A 217 13.47 -9.95 4.64
C TYR A 217 14.48 -8.89 5.07
N ASN A 218 15.72 -8.99 4.59
CA ASN A 218 16.73 -7.97 4.80
C ASN A 218 17.81 -8.03 3.73
N ASN A 219 18.12 -6.87 3.12
CA ASN A 219 19.21 -6.73 2.16
C ASN A 219 19.19 -7.80 1.05
N GLY A 220 18.04 -7.99 0.38
CA GLY A 220 17.87 -9.01 -0.65
C GLY A 220 17.67 -10.46 -0.16
N ASN A 221 17.84 -10.73 1.14
CA ASN A 221 17.74 -12.09 1.70
C ASN A 221 16.38 -12.31 2.36
N ALA A 222 15.69 -13.39 1.97
CA ALA A 222 14.38 -13.74 2.51
C ALA A 222 14.40 -15.12 3.18
N ALA A 223 13.82 -15.22 4.38
CA ALA A 223 13.47 -16.49 5.01
C ALA A 223 11.98 -16.76 4.76
N GLN A 224 11.66 -17.85 4.07
CA GLN A 224 10.30 -18.21 3.66
C GLN A 224 9.79 -19.39 4.49
N ASP A 225 8.50 -19.37 4.80
CA ASP A 225 7.80 -20.51 5.36
C ASP A 225 6.81 -21.06 4.32
N LYS A 226 7.01 -22.32 3.92
CA LYS A 226 6.18 -23.02 2.91
C LYS A 226 5.21 -24.02 3.54
N THR A 227 5.07 -24.02 4.86
CA THR A 227 4.13 -24.89 5.59
C THR A 227 2.70 -24.39 5.52
#